data_AF-A0A800CDN9-F1
#
_entry.id   AF-A0A800CDN9-F1
#
_cell.length_a   1.000
_cell.length_b   1.000
_cell.length_c   1.000
_cell.angle_alpha   90.00
_cell.angle_beta   90.00
_cell.angle_gamma   90.00
#
_symmetry.space_group_name_H-M   'P 1'
#
loop_
_entity.id
_entity.type
_entity.pdbx_description
1 polymer ?
#
loop_
_entity_poly.entity_id
_entity_poly.type
_entity_poly.pdbx_seq_one_letter_code
_entity_poly.pdbx_strand_id
1 'polypeptide(L)' 'MDAIDRAIINNLQKGFPICVRPYQQAAEAIGIDEEELIQRLQTMLEDKRLSRFGPLYHAERMGGGLSLCA' A
#
# COMPACT_ATOMS: atom_id res chain seq x y z
N MET A 1 0.79 14.42 -8.15
CA MET A 1 0.83 13.76 -6.84
C MET A 1 0.85 14.85 -5.80
N ASP A 2 -0.25 14.99 -5.06
CA ASP A 2 -0.43 16.03 -4.07
C ASP A 2 0.22 15.64 -2.72
N ALA A 3 0.04 16.48 -1.69
CA ALA A 3 0.60 16.23 -0.37
C ALA A 3 -0.04 15.00 0.32
N ILE A 4 -1.33 14.73 0.07
CA ILE A 4 -2.06 13.62 0.67
C ILE A 4 -1.62 12.30 0.03
N ASP A 5 -1.49 12.25 -1.30
CA ASP A 5 -0.97 11.09 -2.03
C ASP A 5 0.43 10.69 -1.51
N ARG A 6 1.29 11.69 -1.27
CA ARG A 6 2.62 11.46 -0.66
C ARG A 6 2.51 10.92 0.75
N ALA A 7 1.60 11.45 1.57
CA ALA A 7 1.36 10.97 2.92
C ALA A 7 0.86 9.51 2.91
N ILE A 8 -0.07 9.17 2.01
CA ILE A 8 -0.57 7.80 1.79
C ILE A 8 0.61 6.86 1.48
N ILE A 9 1.40 7.17 0.44
CA ILE A 9 2.52 6.31 0.03
C ILE A 9 3.52 6.13 1.18
N ASN A 10 3.93 7.21 1.83
CA ASN A 10 4.91 7.17 2.91
C ASN A 10 4.42 6.41 4.15
N ASN A 11 3.11 6.46 4.44
CA ASN A 11 2.52 5.75 5.58
C ASN A 11 2.42 4.25 5.25
N LEU A 12 1.84 3.91 4.10
CA LEU A 12 1.58 2.53 3.72
C LEU A 12 2.85 1.72 3.38
N GLN A 13 3.94 2.39 2.98
CA GLN A 13 5.24 1.74 2.79
C GLN A 13 5.84 1.19 4.09
N LYS A 14 5.52 1.77 5.25
CA LYS A 14 6.00 1.28 6.55
C LYS A 14 5.25 0.03 7.00
N GLY A 15 4.07 -0.19 6.45
CA GLY A 15 3.20 -1.32 6.75
C GLY A 15 1.73 -0.96 6.53
N PHE A 16 0.90 -1.99 6.44
CA PHE A 16 -0.55 -1.85 6.38
C PHE A 16 -1.15 -2.46 7.67
N PRO A 17 -2.06 -1.78 8.37
CA PRO A 17 -2.63 -2.29 9.61
C PRO A 17 -3.36 -3.62 9.40
N ILE A 18 -3.21 -4.54 10.35
CA ILE A 18 -3.88 -5.85 10.35
C ILE A 18 -4.96 -5.82 11.43
N CYS A 19 -6.14 -5.36 11.06
CA CYS A 19 -7.30 -5.24 11.94
C CYS A 19 -8.60 -5.44 11.15
N VAL A 20 -9.76 -5.30 11.82
CA VAL A 20 -11.08 -5.50 11.19
C VAL A 20 -11.38 -4.46 10.11
N ARG A 21 -10.93 -3.21 10.29
CA ARG A 21 -11.13 -2.10 9.35
C ARG A 21 -9.80 -1.42 9.02
N PRO A 22 -8.95 -2.06 8.20
CA PRO A 22 -7.59 -1.59 7.99
C PRO A 22 -7.51 -0.31 7.17
N TYR A 23 -8.43 -0.11 6.21
CA TYR A 23 -8.49 1.14 5.46
C TYR A 23 -8.94 2.31 6.33
N GLN A 24 -9.95 2.13 7.18
CA GLN A 24 -10.31 3.13 8.19
C GLN A 24 -9.11 3.51 9.07
N GLN A 25 -8.41 2.53 9.66
CA GLN A 25 -7.27 2.82 10.53
C GLN A 25 -6.11 3.50 9.79
N ALA A 26 -5.86 3.12 8.53
CA ALA A 26 -4.86 3.77 7.69
C ALA A 26 -5.26 5.22 7.34
N ALA A 27 -6.54 5.46 7.06
CA ALA A 27 -7.08 6.77 6.75
C ALA A 27 -7.01 7.72 7.96
N GLU A 28 -7.37 7.22 9.15
CA GLU A 28 -7.25 7.95 10.42
C GLU A 28 -5.80 8.38 10.70
N ALA A 29 -4.81 7.53 10.41
CA ALA A 29 -3.39 7.86 10.58
C ALA A 29 -2.91 8.99 9.64
N ILE A 30 -3.63 9.25 8.55
CA ILE A 30 -3.33 10.27 7.55
C ILE A 30 -4.24 11.50 7.73
N GLY A 31 -5.37 11.35 8.44
CA GLY A 31 -6.36 12.40 8.69
C GLY A 31 -7.36 12.57 7.55
N ILE A 32 -7.69 11.50 6.83
CA ILE A 32 -8.67 11.50 5.72
C ILE A 32 -9.77 10.46 5.98
N ASP A 33 -10.82 10.49 5.15
CA ASP A 33 -11.88 9.48 5.19
C ASP A 33 -11.42 8.14 4.56
N GLU A 34 -12.03 7.03 4.98
CA GLU A 34 -11.79 5.71 4.41
C GLU A 34 -12.13 5.66 2.91
N GLU A 35 -13.25 6.26 2.50
CA GLU A 35 -13.66 6.30 1.10
C GLU A 35 -12.68 7.09 0.24
N GLU A 36 -12.18 8.23 0.76
CA GLU A 36 -11.19 9.04 0.09
C GLU A 36 -9.86 8.29 -0.08
N LEU A 37 -9.41 7.57 0.96
CA LEU A 37 -8.22 6.73 0.87
C LEU A 37 -8.36 5.68 -0.23
N ILE A 38 -9.49 4.97 -0.29
CA ILE A 38 -9.75 3.92 -1.27
C ILE A 38 -9.76 4.49 -2.69
N GLN A 39 -10.47 5.60 -2.91
CA GLN A 39 -10.53 6.25 -4.22
C GLN A 39 -9.15 6.68 -4.70
N ARG A 40 -8.35 7.31 -3.84
CA ARG A 40 -6.98 7.73 -4.16
C ARG A 40 -6.09 6.54 -4.50
N LEU A 41 -6.19 5.43 -3.75
CA LEU A 41 -5.45 4.21 -4.03
C LEU A 41 -5.82 3.63 -5.40
N GLN A 42 -7.11 3.59 -5.73
CA GLN A 42 -7.60 3.14 -7.04
C GLN A 42 -7.05 4.01 -8.17
N THR A 43 -7.18 5.34 -8.08
CA THR A 43 -6.63 6.27 -9.07
C THR A 43 -5.12 6.11 -9.24
N MET A 44 -4.37 5.94 -8.14
CA MET A 44 -2.92 5.73 -8.21
C MET A 44 -2.52 4.41 -8.87
N LEU A 45 -3.33 3.35 -8.73
CA LEU A 45 -3.13 2.07 -9.42
C LEU A 45 -3.45 2.18 -10.91
N GLU A 46 -4.55 2.85 -11.26
CA GLU A 46 -4.96 3.08 -12.65
C GLU A 46 -3.93 3.94 -13.41
N ASP A 47 -3.44 5.00 -12.78
CA ASP A 47 -2.38 5.88 -13.31
C ASP A 47 -0.98 5.24 -13.30
N LYS A 48 -0.84 4.00 -12.81
CA LYS A 48 0.43 3.27 -12.65
C LYS A 48 1.46 3.98 -11.76
N ARG A 49 1.02 4.92 -10.91
CA ARG A 49 1.87 5.52 -9.86
C ARG A 49 2.14 4.50 -8.76
N LEU A 50 1.16 3.66 -8.45
CA LEU A 50 1.33 2.42 -7.70
C LEU A 50 1.35 1.26 -8.69
N SER A 51 2.40 0.44 -8.66
CA SER A 51 2.51 -0.74 -9.52
C SER A 51 1.66 -1.91 -9.03
N ARG A 52 1.48 -2.01 -7.70
CA ARG A 52 0.60 -2.97 -7.04
C ARG A 52 0.32 -2.52 -5.60
N PHE A 53 -0.82 -2.93 -5.06
CA PHE A 53 -1.15 -2.81 -3.66
C PHE A 53 -1.54 -4.19 -3.11
N GLY A 54 -0.72 -4.74 -2.22
CA GLY A 54 -0.92 -6.09 -1.70
C GLY A 54 0.27 -6.61 -0.91
N PRO A 55 0.13 -7.79 -0.28
CA PRO A 55 1.18 -8.38 0.53
C PRO A 55 2.44 -8.65 -0.28
N LEU A 56 3.60 -8.29 0.28
CA LEU A 56 4.91 -8.67 -0.23
C LEU A 56 5.36 -9.94 0.50
N TYR A 57 5.43 -11.05 -0.22
CA TYR A 57 5.92 -12.31 0.33
C TYR A 57 7.43 -12.45 0.09
N HIS A 58 8.18 -12.79 1.13
CA HIS A 58 9.58 -13.17 1.01
C HIS A 58 9.67 -14.66 0.66
N ALA A 59 9.87 -14.97 -0.64
CA ALA A 59 9.92 -16.34 -1.14
C ALA A 59 10.98 -17.21 -0.43
N GLU A 60 12.13 -16.63 -0.07
CA GLU A 60 13.19 -17.32 0.69
C GLU A 60 12.70 -17.85 2.04
N ARG A 61 11.86 -17.08 2.75
CA ARG A 61 11.28 -17.51 4.03
C ARG A 61 10.17 -18.56 3.87
N MET A 62 9.72 -18.81 2.64
CA MET A 62 8.78 -19.89 2.32
C MET A 62 9.47 -21.11 1.68
N GLY A 63 10.81 -21.18 1.72
CA GLY A 63 11.57 -22.32 1.18
C GLY A 63 11.83 -22.26 -0.33
N GLY A 64 11.54 -21.12 -0.98
CA GLY A 64 11.86 -20.89 -2.39
C GLY A 64 13.23 -20.24 -2.57
N GLY A 65 14.03 -20.73 -3.52
CA GLY A 65 15.27 -20.06 -3.93
C GLY A 65 15.00 -19.02 -5.03
N LEU A 66 15.64 -17.86 -4.95
CA LEU A 66 15.65 -16.86 -6.01
C LEU A 66 17.05 -16.86 -6.65
N SER A 67 17.14 -17.07 -7.95
CA SER A 67 18.35 -16.83 -8.73
C SER A 67 18.06 -15.77 -9.78
N LEU A 68 18.87 -14.72 -9.82
CA LEU A 68 18.85 -13.73 -10.89
C LEU A 68 19.48 -14.38 -12.12
N CYS A 69 18.67 -14.73 -13.11
CA CYS A 69 19.15 -15.10 -14.44
C CYS A 69 19.26 -13.81 -15.27
N ALA A 70 20.48 -13.45 -15.65
CA ALA A 70 20.79 -12.39 -16.60
C ALA A 70 20.80 -12.92 -18.04
#